data_AF-A0A0P9D310-F1
#
_entry.id   AF-A0A0P9D310-F1
#
_cell.length_a   1.000
_cell.length_b   1.000
_cell.length_c   1.000
_cell.angle_alpha   90.00
_cell.angle_beta   90.00
_cell.angle_gamma   90.00
#
_symmetry.space_group_name_H-M   'P 1'
#
loop_
_entity.id
_entity.type
_entity.pdbx_description
1 polymer ?
#
loop_
_entity_poly.entity_id
_entity_poly.type
_entity_poly.pdbx_seq_one_letter_code
_entity_poly.pdbx_strand_id
1 'polypeptide(L)'
;MEVRLTPAPVASDATTDPARPPRRASATPQVQPLRPDPEQMSSPAADDLVQRFSAYQQHNAELARDTATIRAAYAIAHEAHKTQKRASGEPYIDHPVAVANLLLELRLDVNSIAAALLHDVVEDTSVTKEQVAQAFGGEVAHLVDGVTKLSALEAQTKEEAQVGTYRKMFIAMADDPRVVLVKLADRMHNMRTIAAMKTESQQRNARETLDIYAPLAHRLGIWQIKWELEDRSFALLNPDKYQEISRALALRRDAREKIIHRVISRLRQALDKEGIKADITGRPKHIYSIYRKMERKGVSLDQIYDQLAVRVIVKSVGDCYQALGIAHGMWPPVPGEFDDYIANPKESMYQSLHTTVLIPGGQPCEIQIRTQQMHEVAEHGIAAHWRYKEGFGRSDASFEAKLAWLRGLIEWRRDLTDAREFVESLKSDVLEEQVYVFTPKGKIIDLPVGSTPVDFAFRIHSEVGNRCVGAKVNNRLVPLDYQLQSGEIVQVMTTKNARGPSRDWLNFVQTSGARNHIRRYFKRLRRDENEAAGRDLLEKELKRLGMSIAFEDIAQLAGVRTIEDLFANIGSGDITARTLVQRIVA
;
A
#
# COMPACT_ATOMS: atom_id res chain seq x y z
N MET A 1 -90.65 -28.04 24.12
CA MET A 1 -89.88 -27.71 22.91
C MET A 1 -88.56 -27.08 23.35
N GLU A 2 -87.48 -27.51 22.73
CA GLU A 2 -86.13 -26.90 22.56
C GLU A 2 -85.61 -25.79 23.52
N VAL A 3 -84.84 -26.21 24.54
CA VAL A 3 -83.36 -26.11 24.61
C VAL A 3 -82.62 -24.77 24.30
N ARG A 4 -82.18 -24.11 25.39
CA ARG A 4 -80.82 -23.52 25.70
C ARG A 4 -80.16 -22.33 24.92
N LEU A 5 -79.84 -21.29 25.73
CA LEU A 5 -78.53 -20.60 25.95
C LEU A 5 -77.91 -19.58 24.94
N THR A 6 -77.92 -18.30 25.35
CA THR A 6 -76.84 -17.27 25.42
C THR A 6 -75.58 -17.33 24.52
N PRO A 7 -75.11 -16.17 24.00
CA PRO A 7 -74.04 -15.42 24.72
C PRO A 7 -74.15 -13.86 24.68
N ALA A 8 -73.24 -13.19 25.43
CA ALA A 8 -72.94 -11.73 25.38
C ALA A 8 -71.68 -11.48 24.48
N PRO A 9 -70.96 -10.32 24.41
CA PRO A 9 -70.77 -9.19 25.37
C PRO A 9 -71.55 -7.91 24.90
N VAL A 10 -71.23 -6.62 25.12
CA VAL A 10 -70.05 -5.84 25.63
C VAL A 10 -70.53 -4.52 26.28
N ALA A 11 -69.62 -3.76 26.92
CA ALA A 11 -69.82 -2.37 27.37
C ALA A 11 -68.58 -1.50 27.07
N SER A 12 -68.78 -0.19 26.91
CA SER A 12 -67.72 0.81 26.70
C SER A 12 -67.79 1.89 27.77
N ASP A 13 -66.71 2.06 28.54
CA ASP A 13 -66.63 3.06 29.61
C ASP A 13 -65.39 3.95 29.40
N ALA A 14 -65.49 5.24 29.72
CA ALA A 14 -64.49 6.25 29.38
C ALA A 14 -63.98 6.97 30.63
N THR A 15 -62.80 6.58 31.11
CA THR A 15 -62.15 7.16 32.29
C THR A 15 -60.87 7.92 31.91
N THR A 16 -60.71 9.13 32.46
CA THR A 16 -59.58 10.02 32.19
C THR A 16 -58.45 9.81 33.20
N ASP A 17 -57.28 9.38 32.71
CA ASP A 17 -56.07 9.11 33.51
C ASP A 17 -55.34 10.42 33.90
N PRO A 18 -54.79 10.58 35.13
CA PRO A 18 -54.24 11.84 35.60
C PRO A 18 -52.82 12.13 35.07
N ALA A 19 -52.46 13.42 35.05
CA ALA A 19 -51.25 13.90 34.38
C ALA A 19 -49.93 13.35 34.96
N ARG A 20 -49.13 12.72 34.08
CA ARG A 20 -47.78 12.23 34.36
C ARG A 20 -46.79 13.40 34.51
N PRO A 21 -45.90 13.43 35.51
CA PRO A 21 -44.95 14.54 35.69
C PRO A 21 -43.95 14.63 34.52
N PRO A 22 -43.46 15.84 34.19
CA PRO A 22 -42.54 16.03 33.08
C PRO A 22 -41.22 15.29 33.33
N ARG A 23 -40.74 14.57 32.30
CA ARG A 23 -39.41 13.97 32.32
C ARG A 23 -38.38 15.09 32.51
N ARG A 24 -37.50 14.96 33.53
CA ARG A 24 -36.28 15.77 33.62
C ARG A 24 -35.53 15.65 32.29
N ALA A 25 -35.20 16.79 31.68
CA ALA A 25 -34.25 16.80 30.59
C ALA A 25 -32.93 16.21 31.10
N SER A 26 -32.43 15.18 30.43
CA SER A 26 -31.10 14.63 30.69
C SER A 26 -30.08 15.69 30.31
N ALA A 27 -29.46 16.32 31.31
CA ALA A 27 -28.38 17.26 31.07
C ALA A 27 -27.27 16.58 30.27
N THR A 28 -26.95 17.11 29.10
CA THR A 28 -25.79 16.68 28.31
C THR A 28 -24.56 16.77 29.21
N PRO A 29 -23.74 15.69 29.35
CA PRO A 29 -22.58 15.74 30.22
C PRO A 29 -21.65 16.86 29.76
N GLN A 30 -21.38 17.82 30.66
CA GLN A 30 -20.46 18.93 30.37
C GLN A 30 -19.04 18.38 30.35
N VAL A 31 -18.58 18.07 29.13
CA VAL A 31 -17.20 17.74 28.82
C VAL A 31 -16.30 18.86 29.31
N GLN A 32 -15.35 18.57 30.21
CA GLN A 32 -14.41 19.57 30.69
C GLN A 32 -13.38 19.89 29.59
N PRO A 33 -13.22 21.17 29.19
CA PRO A 33 -12.31 21.53 28.11
C PRO A 33 -10.86 21.31 28.55
N LEU A 34 -10.05 20.78 27.64
CA LEU A 34 -8.60 20.68 27.84
C LEU A 34 -8.01 22.08 27.99
N ARG A 35 -7.08 22.23 28.93
CA ARG A 35 -6.32 23.46 29.13
C ARG A 35 -4.84 23.11 29.00
N PRO A 36 -4.15 23.57 27.93
CA PRO A 36 -2.71 23.38 27.84
C PRO A 36 -2.02 24.16 28.96
N ASP A 37 -0.99 23.56 29.57
CA ASP A 37 -0.15 24.22 30.55
C ASP A 37 0.69 25.33 29.87
N PRO A 38 0.54 26.61 30.27
CA PRO A 38 1.31 27.72 29.69
C PRO A 38 2.83 27.56 29.80
N GLU A 39 3.33 26.87 30.83
CA GLU A 39 4.77 26.61 30.97
C GLU A 39 5.23 25.61 29.90
N GLN A 40 4.47 24.53 29.67
CA GLN A 40 4.79 23.54 28.65
C GLN A 40 4.56 24.05 27.22
N MET A 41 3.64 24.99 27.01
CA MET A 41 3.50 25.70 25.73
C MET A 41 4.76 26.49 25.35
N SER A 42 5.63 26.80 26.31
CA SER A 42 6.90 27.53 26.13
C SER A 42 8.12 26.65 26.44
N SER A 43 8.00 25.33 26.33
CA SER A 43 9.13 24.41 26.53
C SER A 43 10.11 24.44 25.34
N PRO A 44 11.40 24.12 25.54
CA PRO A 44 12.37 24.03 24.44
C PRO A 44 12.00 23.01 23.35
N ALA A 45 11.22 21.97 23.68
CA ALA A 45 10.74 21.00 22.71
C ALA A 45 9.56 21.55 21.90
N ALA A 46 8.66 22.32 22.52
CA ALA A 46 7.60 23.05 21.82
C ALA A 46 8.19 24.13 20.89
N ASP A 47 9.26 24.81 21.33
CA ASP A 47 10.01 25.78 20.53
C ASP A 47 10.67 25.15 19.30
N ASP A 48 11.38 24.03 19.44
CA ASP A 48 12.04 23.33 18.32
C ASP A 48 11.02 22.84 17.27
N LEU A 49 9.90 22.25 17.70
CA LEU A 49 8.80 21.85 16.81
C LEU A 49 8.23 23.06 16.04
N VAL A 50 7.98 24.18 16.73
CA VAL A 50 7.49 25.43 16.14
C VAL A 50 8.51 26.06 15.18
N GLN A 51 9.79 26.06 15.53
CA GLN A 51 10.87 26.61 14.70
C GLN A 51 11.01 25.80 13.40
N ARG A 52 10.96 24.47 13.48
CA ARG A 52 10.99 23.57 12.31
C ARG A 52 9.79 23.77 11.39
N PHE A 53 8.58 23.82 11.93
CA PHE A 53 7.36 24.09 11.14
C PHE A 53 7.45 25.46 10.43
N SER A 54 7.84 26.50 11.18
CA SER A 54 8.01 27.86 10.65
C SER A 54 9.07 27.95 9.54
N ALA A 55 10.13 27.13 9.60
CA ALA A 55 11.21 27.15 8.63
C ALA A 55 10.77 26.81 7.20
N TYR A 56 9.67 26.04 7.00
CA TYR A 56 9.17 25.67 5.67
C TYR A 56 7.76 26.20 5.33
N GLN A 57 7.08 26.84 6.29
CA GLN A 57 5.79 27.56 6.12
C GLN A 57 5.94 29.10 6.15
N GLN A 58 7.09 29.63 5.73
CA GLN A 58 7.45 31.07 5.78
C GLN A 58 6.52 32.04 5.02
N HIS A 59 5.52 31.56 4.28
CA HIS A 59 4.55 32.36 3.52
C HIS A 59 3.08 32.06 3.89
N ASN A 60 2.86 31.27 4.94
CA ASN A 60 1.52 30.99 5.46
C ASN A 60 1.01 32.16 6.34
N ALA A 61 -0.15 32.72 5.99
CA ALA A 61 -0.77 33.83 6.73
C ALA A 61 -1.28 33.41 8.13
N GLU A 62 -1.56 32.12 8.34
CA GLU A 62 -2.05 31.58 9.62
C GLU A 62 -0.93 31.05 10.53
N LEU A 63 0.36 31.24 10.17
CA LEU A 63 1.51 30.68 10.91
C LEU A 63 1.50 30.98 12.43
N ALA A 64 1.02 32.15 12.85
CA ALA A 64 0.89 32.50 14.28
C ALA A 64 -0.19 31.69 15.01
N ARG A 65 -1.27 31.31 14.31
CA ARG A 65 -2.31 30.40 14.80
C ARG A 65 -1.78 28.97 14.84
N ASP A 66 -1.14 28.53 13.76
CA ASP A 66 -0.67 27.15 13.61
C ASP A 66 0.40 26.79 14.63
N THR A 67 1.32 27.71 14.90
CA THR A 67 2.37 27.52 15.92
C THR A 67 1.79 27.53 17.34
N ALA A 68 0.72 28.28 17.60
CA ALA A 68 -0.02 28.18 18.86
C ALA A 68 -0.74 26.82 19.00
N THR A 69 -1.31 26.29 17.92
CA THR A 69 -1.91 24.94 17.88
C THR A 69 -0.89 23.84 18.21
N ILE A 70 0.32 23.90 17.64
CA ILE A 70 1.41 22.94 17.94
C ILE A 70 1.81 23.01 19.42
N ARG A 71 1.97 24.21 19.99
CA ARG A 71 2.29 24.41 21.41
C ARG A 71 1.21 23.85 22.33
N ALA A 72 -0.06 24.09 22.02
CA ALA A 72 -1.19 23.57 22.80
C ALA A 72 -1.27 22.03 22.73
N ALA A 73 -1.04 21.44 21.55
CA ALA A 73 -1.02 19.99 21.37
C ALA A 73 0.14 19.35 22.16
N TYR A 74 1.33 19.92 22.10
CA TYR A 74 2.48 19.47 22.90
C TYR A 74 2.20 19.54 24.41
N ALA A 75 1.69 20.67 24.90
CA ALA A 75 1.44 20.88 26.32
C ALA A 75 0.39 19.90 26.88
N ILE A 76 -0.66 19.62 26.11
CA ILE A 76 -1.68 18.63 26.47
C ILE A 76 -1.10 17.20 26.46
N ALA A 77 -0.31 16.84 25.45
CA ALA A 77 0.35 15.54 25.39
C ALA A 77 1.35 15.33 26.54
N HIS A 78 2.14 16.35 26.86
CA HIS A 78 3.10 16.33 27.96
C HIS A 78 2.41 16.10 29.31
N GLU A 79 1.32 16.82 29.60
CA GLU A 79 0.60 16.65 30.86
C GLU A 79 -0.13 15.31 30.94
N ALA A 80 -0.73 14.85 29.84
CA ALA A 80 -1.44 13.57 29.78
C ALA A 80 -0.49 12.36 29.99
N HIS A 81 0.72 12.43 29.44
CA HIS A 81 1.73 11.37 29.55
C HIS A 81 2.76 11.59 30.69
N LYS A 82 2.56 12.58 31.57
CA LYS A 82 3.51 13.05 32.60
C LYS A 82 4.06 11.98 33.54
N THR A 83 3.26 10.97 33.86
CA THR A 83 3.63 9.84 34.74
C THR A 83 4.01 8.57 33.98
N GLN A 84 3.92 8.60 32.64
CA GLN A 84 4.13 7.45 31.76
C GLN A 84 5.57 7.38 31.25
N LYS A 85 6.08 6.16 31.09
CA LYS A 85 7.43 5.89 30.57
C LYS A 85 7.38 4.81 29.48
N ARG A 86 8.29 4.89 28.51
CA ARG A 86 8.45 3.83 27.50
C ARG A 86 9.16 2.61 28.11
N ALA A 87 9.17 1.49 27.39
CA ALA A 87 9.86 0.26 27.81
C ALA A 87 11.38 0.43 28.00
N SER A 88 11.98 1.47 27.41
CA SER A 88 13.37 1.89 27.63
C SER A 88 13.62 2.62 28.97
N GLY A 89 12.57 3.06 29.67
CA GLY A 89 12.63 3.88 30.87
C GLY A 89 12.60 5.39 30.62
N GLU A 90 12.63 5.82 29.36
CA GLU A 90 12.52 7.21 28.90
C GLU A 90 11.10 7.78 29.10
N PRO A 91 10.93 9.11 29.24
CA PRO A 91 9.63 9.77 29.23
C PRO A 91 8.77 9.36 28.02
N TYR A 92 7.46 9.18 28.20
CA TYR A 92 6.62 8.76 27.08
C TYR A 92 6.43 9.85 26.01
N ILE A 93 6.43 11.13 26.42
CA ILE A 93 6.28 12.31 25.55
C ILE A 93 7.32 12.40 24.42
N ASP A 94 8.50 11.79 24.59
CA ASP A 94 9.55 11.79 23.57
C ASP A 94 9.09 11.08 22.28
N HIS A 95 8.15 10.12 22.37
CA HIS A 95 7.60 9.43 21.21
C HIS A 95 6.63 10.31 20.38
N PRO A 96 5.55 10.90 20.92
CA PRO A 96 4.73 11.86 20.17
C PRO A 96 5.55 13.01 19.56
N VAL A 97 6.58 13.51 20.26
CA VAL A 97 7.52 14.51 19.73
C VAL A 97 8.35 13.98 18.55
N ALA A 98 8.82 12.74 18.60
CA ALA A 98 9.57 12.12 17.50
C ALA A 98 8.68 11.76 16.29
N VAL A 99 7.43 11.35 16.51
CA VAL A 99 6.42 11.13 15.46
C VAL A 99 6.06 12.46 14.81
N ALA A 100 5.83 13.52 15.59
CA ALA A 100 5.62 14.87 15.07
C ALA A 100 6.81 15.34 14.21
N ASN A 101 8.04 15.13 14.67
CA ASN A 101 9.25 15.45 13.89
C ASN A 101 9.34 14.70 12.55
N LEU A 102 8.96 13.42 12.50
CA LEU A 102 8.87 12.67 11.23
C LEU A 102 7.84 13.26 10.26
N LEU A 103 6.74 13.84 10.77
CA LEU A 103 5.76 14.54 9.92
C LEU A 103 6.19 15.95 9.52
N LEU A 104 7.03 16.62 10.33
CA LEU A 104 7.72 17.87 9.97
C LEU A 104 8.76 17.63 8.86
N GLU A 105 9.48 16.50 8.88
CA GLU A 105 10.35 16.07 7.77
C GLU A 105 9.56 15.88 6.47
N LEU A 106 8.37 15.24 6.55
CA LEU A 106 7.42 15.13 5.43
C LEU A 106 6.70 16.44 5.07
N ARG A 107 6.91 17.53 5.84
CA ARG A 107 6.32 18.87 5.67
C ARG A 107 4.78 18.89 5.66
N LEU A 108 4.15 18.12 6.55
CA LEU A 108 2.69 18.11 6.67
C LEU A 108 2.11 19.37 7.34
N ASP A 109 0.79 19.48 7.19
CA ASP A 109 -0.09 20.50 7.74
C ASP A 109 -0.19 20.46 9.27
N VAL A 110 -0.59 21.58 9.87
CA VAL A 110 -0.69 21.73 11.34
C VAL A 110 -1.58 20.67 12.00
N ASN A 111 -2.67 20.24 11.33
CA ASN A 111 -3.59 19.26 11.90
C ASN A 111 -2.96 17.86 11.96
N SER A 112 -2.13 17.48 10.97
CA SER A 112 -1.29 16.29 11.03
C SER A 112 -0.28 16.33 12.18
N ILE A 113 0.39 17.48 12.41
CA ILE A 113 1.38 17.63 13.49
C ILE A 113 0.69 17.56 14.87
N ALA A 114 -0.45 18.24 15.03
CA ALA A 114 -1.26 18.18 16.25
C ALA A 114 -1.79 16.76 16.51
N ALA A 115 -2.24 16.05 15.47
CA ALA A 115 -2.69 14.67 15.59
C ALA A 115 -1.54 13.72 15.98
N ALA A 116 -0.33 13.90 15.46
CA ALA A 116 0.85 13.14 15.88
C ALA A 116 1.23 13.37 17.35
N LEU A 117 1.10 14.60 17.86
CA LEU A 117 1.31 14.89 19.28
C LEU A 117 0.22 14.26 20.18
N LEU A 118 -0.99 14.04 19.66
CA LEU A 118 -2.17 13.60 20.42
C LEU A 118 -2.62 12.15 20.16
N HIS A 119 -1.93 11.37 19.32
CA HIS A 119 -2.44 10.08 18.86
C HIS A 119 -2.63 9.05 19.98
N ASP A 120 -1.61 8.87 20.84
CA ASP A 120 -1.67 7.99 22.01
C ASP A 120 -2.44 8.63 23.18
N VAL A 121 -2.64 9.95 23.19
CA VAL A 121 -3.30 10.67 24.30
C VAL A 121 -4.75 10.20 24.51
N VAL A 122 -5.44 9.83 23.44
CA VAL A 122 -6.82 9.31 23.50
C VAL A 122 -6.88 7.79 23.74
N GLU A 123 -5.74 7.08 23.66
CA GLU A 123 -5.66 5.63 23.86
C GLU A 123 -5.18 5.26 25.28
N ASP A 124 -4.11 5.89 25.75
CA ASP A 124 -3.46 5.59 27.02
C ASP A 124 -3.98 6.40 28.22
N THR A 125 -4.77 7.47 27.99
CA THR A 125 -5.11 8.45 29.03
C THR A 125 -6.62 8.73 29.14
N SER A 126 -7.03 9.55 30.12
CA SER A 126 -8.44 9.89 30.35
C SER A 126 -9.02 10.94 29.37
N VAL A 127 -8.24 11.38 28.37
CA VAL A 127 -8.66 12.38 27.38
C VAL A 127 -9.57 11.75 26.32
N THR A 128 -10.75 12.33 26.15
CA THR A 128 -11.78 11.88 25.20
C THR A 128 -11.68 12.55 23.83
N LYS A 129 -12.23 11.91 22.80
CA LYS A 129 -12.32 12.48 21.45
C LYS A 129 -13.07 13.82 21.43
N GLU A 130 -14.12 13.93 22.22
CA GLU A 130 -14.95 15.12 22.37
C GLU A 130 -14.16 16.31 22.93
N GLN A 131 -13.21 16.03 23.83
CA GLN A 131 -12.29 17.04 24.36
C GLN A 131 -11.28 17.51 23.32
N VAL A 132 -10.71 16.59 22.53
CA VAL A 132 -9.84 16.95 21.39
C VAL A 132 -10.61 17.78 20.36
N ALA A 133 -11.87 17.41 20.07
CA ALA A 133 -12.73 18.14 19.13
C ALA A 133 -13.08 19.56 19.60
N GLN A 134 -13.21 19.78 20.92
CA GLN A 134 -13.42 21.12 21.49
C GLN A 134 -12.15 21.97 21.49
N ALA A 135 -10.98 21.38 21.73
CA ALA A 135 -9.71 22.11 21.82
C ALA A 135 -9.06 22.40 20.46
N PHE A 136 -9.17 21.46 19.50
CA PHE A 136 -8.45 21.47 18.22
C PHE A 136 -9.37 21.38 16.98
N GLY A 137 -10.69 21.30 17.19
CA GLY A 137 -11.66 21.15 16.11
C GLY A 137 -11.85 19.70 15.64
N GLY A 138 -12.91 19.49 14.86
CA GLY A 138 -13.34 18.16 14.41
C GLY A 138 -12.34 17.43 13.50
N GLU A 139 -11.41 18.16 12.86
CA GLU A 139 -10.44 17.60 11.92
C GLU A 139 -9.31 16.87 12.65
N VAL A 140 -8.63 17.52 13.62
CA VAL A 140 -7.64 16.85 14.48
C VAL A 140 -8.27 15.70 15.25
N ALA A 141 -9.50 15.87 15.74
CA ALA A 141 -10.25 14.80 16.41
C ALA A 141 -10.63 13.64 15.47
N HIS A 142 -10.78 13.86 14.16
CA HIS A 142 -10.96 12.79 13.17
C HIS A 142 -9.64 12.06 12.90
N LEU A 143 -8.53 12.78 12.76
CA LEU A 143 -7.20 12.19 12.56
C LEU A 143 -6.77 11.31 13.74
N VAL A 144 -6.89 11.81 14.98
CA VAL A 144 -6.56 11.06 16.20
C VAL A 144 -7.44 9.82 16.34
N ASP A 145 -8.77 9.98 16.24
CA ASP A 145 -9.73 8.85 16.26
C ASP A 145 -9.46 7.83 15.15
N GLY A 146 -8.98 8.28 13.99
CA GLY A 146 -8.51 7.43 12.91
C GLY A 146 -7.33 6.56 13.34
N VAL A 147 -6.28 7.16 13.93
CA VAL A 147 -5.04 6.49 14.34
C VAL A 147 -5.24 5.56 15.53
N THR A 148 -5.90 6.02 16.60
CA THR A 148 -6.22 5.21 17.81
C THR A 148 -7.02 3.96 17.43
N LYS A 149 -7.94 4.07 16.46
CA LYS A 149 -8.67 2.90 15.93
C LYS A 149 -7.80 1.89 15.20
N LEU A 150 -6.59 2.25 14.74
CA LEU A 150 -5.65 1.29 14.14
C LEU A 150 -4.93 0.51 15.25
N SER A 151 -4.31 1.23 16.19
CA SER A 151 -3.55 0.68 17.31
C SER A 151 -4.36 -0.32 18.16
N ALA A 152 -5.57 0.07 18.58
CA ALA A 152 -6.46 -0.78 19.37
C ALA A 152 -6.92 -2.07 18.67
N LEU A 153 -6.68 -2.19 17.36
CA LEU A 153 -6.97 -3.39 16.56
C LEU A 153 -5.71 -4.25 16.31
N GLU A 154 -4.51 -3.65 16.23
CA GLU A 154 -3.22 -4.37 16.18
C GLU A 154 -3.02 -5.27 17.42
N ALA A 155 -3.62 -4.90 18.55
CA ALA A 155 -3.56 -5.65 19.81
C ALA A 155 -4.26 -7.04 19.78
N GLN A 156 -5.06 -7.37 18.76
CA GLN A 156 -5.83 -8.62 18.72
C GLN A 156 -5.02 -9.80 18.15
N THR A 157 -4.78 -10.81 18.99
CA THR A 157 -3.81 -11.90 18.75
C THR A 157 -4.28 -13.03 17.82
N LYS A 158 -5.46 -12.92 17.19
CA LYS A 158 -5.97 -13.90 16.21
C LYS A 158 -5.77 -13.40 14.79
N GLU A 159 -5.28 -14.25 13.88
CA GLU A 159 -5.17 -13.93 12.45
C GLU A 159 -6.47 -13.37 11.85
N GLU A 160 -7.61 -13.97 12.21
CA GLU A 160 -8.95 -13.57 11.75
C GLU A 160 -9.31 -12.14 12.19
N ALA A 161 -8.83 -11.70 13.35
CA ALA A 161 -9.03 -10.34 13.85
C ALA A 161 -8.11 -9.33 13.14
N GLN A 162 -6.87 -9.73 12.84
CA GLN A 162 -5.93 -8.91 12.07
C GLN A 162 -6.47 -8.55 10.68
N VAL A 163 -7.21 -9.45 10.02
CA VAL A 163 -7.81 -9.10 8.72
C VAL A 163 -8.94 -8.06 8.84
N GLY A 164 -9.69 -8.10 9.95
CA GLY A 164 -10.63 -7.04 10.33
C GLY A 164 -9.94 -5.71 10.68
N THR A 165 -8.72 -5.79 11.23
CA THR A 165 -7.83 -4.66 11.52
C THR A 165 -7.44 -3.96 10.23
N TYR A 166 -6.84 -4.67 9.28
CA TYR A 166 -6.39 -4.09 8.03
C TYR A 166 -7.56 -3.56 7.19
N ARG A 167 -8.73 -4.24 7.18
CA ARG A 167 -9.95 -3.75 6.52
C ARG A 167 -10.41 -2.40 7.10
N LYS A 168 -10.38 -2.22 8.42
CA LYS A 168 -10.72 -0.94 9.08
C LYS A 168 -9.63 0.12 8.84
N MET A 169 -8.36 -0.27 8.83
CA MET A 169 -7.25 0.61 8.46
C MET A 169 -7.47 1.20 7.06
N PHE A 170 -7.62 0.36 6.03
CA PHE A 170 -7.83 0.83 4.66
C PHE A 170 -9.03 1.77 4.54
N ILE A 171 -10.15 1.49 5.22
CA ILE A 171 -11.32 2.38 5.28
C ILE A 171 -10.93 3.79 5.78
N ALA A 172 -10.23 3.90 6.91
CA ALA A 172 -9.82 5.19 7.45
C ALA A 172 -8.91 5.98 6.48
N MET A 173 -8.04 5.30 5.72
CA MET A 173 -7.13 5.94 4.74
C MET A 173 -7.84 6.59 3.56
N ALA A 174 -9.03 6.10 3.21
CA ALA A 174 -9.78 6.56 2.03
C ALA A 174 -10.73 7.71 2.34
N ASP A 175 -11.08 7.87 3.63
CA ASP A 175 -11.70 9.05 4.19
C ASP A 175 -10.64 10.17 4.36
N ASP A 176 -9.49 9.90 5.02
CA ASP A 176 -8.35 10.82 5.07
C ASP A 176 -6.98 10.09 5.03
N PRO A 177 -6.13 10.31 4.01
CA PRO A 177 -4.83 9.65 3.90
C PRO A 177 -3.82 10.11 4.96
N ARG A 178 -4.01 11.25 5.63
CA ARG A 178 -3.09 11.76 6.68
C ARG A 178 -3.03 10.84 7.89
N VAL A 179 -4.12 10.13 8.21
CA VAL A 179 -4.17 9.06 9.23
C VAL A 179 -3.05 8.03 9.02
N VAL A 180 -2.77 7.70 7.77
CA VAL A 180 -1.72 6.73 7.39
C VAL A 180 -0.32 7.30 7.56
N LEU A 181 -0.16 8.59 7.28
CA LEU A 181 1.12 9.28 7.45
C LEU A 181 1.51 9.32 8.93
N VAL A 182 0.56 9.65 9.81
CA VAL A 182 0.74 9.56 11.26
C VAL A 182 1.07 8.12 11.69
N LYS A 183 0.30 7.12 11.27
CA LYS A 183 0.56 5.71 11.66
C LYS A 183 1.87 5.14 11.10
N LEU A 184 2.32 5.60 9.92
CA LEU A 184 3.64 5.26 9.37
C LEU A 184 4.79 5.92 10.15
N ALA A 185 4.59 7.15 10.64
CA ALA A 185 5.57 7.82 11.50
C ALA A 185 5.63 7.21 12.91
N ASP A 186 4.48 6.84 13.50
CA ASP A 186 4.38 5.99 14.70
C ASP A 186 5.18 4.70 14.51
N ARG A 187 4.81 3.90 13.51
CA ARG A 187 5.45 2.61 13.26
C ARG A 187 6.95 2.76 12.98
N MET A 188 7.36 3.82 12.28
CA MET A 188 8.78 4.15 12.09
C MET A 188 9.48 4.41 13.43
N HIS A 189 8.91 5.25 14.30
CA HIS A 189 9.51 5.51 15.60
C HIS A 189 9.57 4.25 16.47
N ASN A 190 8.51 3.46 16.50
CA ASN A 190 8.50 2.22 17.28
C ASN A 190 9.50 1.20 16.73
N MET A 191 9.73 1.11 15.41
CA MET A 191 10.82 0.34 14.81
C MET A 191 12.22 0.94 15.07
N ARG A 192 12.33 2.25 15.36
CA ARG A 192 13.57 2.89 15.83
C ARG A 192 13.89 2.52 17.28
N THR A 193 12.90 2.46 18.18
CA THR A 193 13.07 2.17 19.62
C THR A 193 12.82 0.69 20.02
N ILE A 194 12.60 -0.20 19.06
CA ILE A 194 12.14 -1.59 19.24
C ILE A 194 13.02 -2.48 20.14
N ALA A 195 14.31 -2.13 20.30
CA ALA A 195 15.28 -2.92 21.05
C ALA A 195 14.91 -3.15 22.53
N ALA A 196 14.11 -2.26 23.14
CA ALA A 196 13.65 -2.40 24.52
C ALA A 196 12.48 -3.40 24.70
N MET A 197 11.88 -3.90 23.60
CA MET A 197 10.76 -4.84 23.66
C MET A 197 11.23 -6.29 23.80
N LYS A 198 10.37 -7.18 24.31
CA LYS A 198 10.61 -8.64 24.30
C LYS A 198 10.77 -9.16 22.86
N THR A 199 11.70 -10.09 22.64
CA THR A 199 12.06 -10.62 21.30
C THR A 199 10.87 -11.10 20.46
N GLU A 200 9.88 -11.75 21.08
CA GLU A 200 8.66 -12.19 20.41
C GLU A 200 7.85 -11.01 19.84
N SER A 201 7.73 -9.92 20.60
CA SER A 201 7.10 -8.67 20.15
C SER A 201 7.94 -7.96 19.09
N GLN A 202 9.27 -8.00 19.18
CA GLN A 202 10.16 -7.46 18.14
C GLN A 202 9.92 -8.19 16.80
N GLN A 203 9.92 -9.53 16.83
CA GLN A 203 9.66 -10.39 15.67
C GLN A 203 8.28 -10.13 15.06
N ARG A 204 7.24 -9.99 15.90
CA ARG A 204 5.86 -9.72 15.45
C ARG A 204 5.76 -8.38 14.72
N ASN A 205 6.26 -7.31 15.33
CA ASN A 205 6.27 -5.97 14.75
C ASN A 205 7.08 -5.91 13.45
N ALA A 206 8.23 -6.59 13.38
CA ALA A 206 9.08 -6.61 12.18
C ALA A 206 8.43 -7.34 10.99
N ARG A 207 7.69 -8.45 11.23
CA ARG A 207 6.92 -9.15 10.17
C ARG A 207 5.80 -8.29 9.63
N GLU A 208 4.96 -7.75 10.51
CA GLU A 208 3.87 -6.84 10.16
C GLU A 208 4.38 -5.60 9.41
N THR A 209 5.55 -5.09 9.80
CA THR A 209 6.19 -3.95 9.14
C THR A 209 6.62 -4.27 7.70
N LEU A 210 7.16 -5.46 7.42
CA LEU A 210 7.52 -5.87 6.06
C LEU A 210 6.32 -6.28 5.20
N ASP A 211 5.36 -6.98 5.80
CA ASP A 211 4.18 -7.48 5.08
C ASP A 211 3.20 -6.35 4.71
N ILE A 212 3.18 -5.25 5.46
CA ILE A 212 2.13 -4.23 5.40
C ILE A 212 2.70 -2.81 5.31
N TYR A 213 3.41 -2.34 6.34
CA TYR A 213 3.76 -0.92 6.46
C TYR A 213 4.79 -0.44 5.42
N ALA A 214 5.81 -1.23 5.11
CA ALA A 214 6.76 -0.92 4.03
C ALA A 214 6.09 -0.93 2.62
N PRO A 215 5.29 -1.95 2.25
CA PRO A 215 4.46 -1.90 1.04
C PRO A 215 3.48 -0.71 0.99
N LEU A 216 2.94 -0.29 2.13
CA LEU A 216 2.05 0.87 2.23
C LEU A 216 2.79 2.17 1.93
N ALA A 217 3.93 2.40 2.60
CA ALA A 217 4.82 3.52 2.32
C ALA A 217 5.28 3.55 0.84
N HIS A 218 5.55 2.37 0.25
CA HIS A 218 5.90 2.23 -1.16
C HIS A 218 4.81 2.76 -2.10
N ARG A 219 3.54 2.39 -1.89
CA ARG A 219 2.42 2.83 -2.74
C ARG A 219 2.05 4.30 -2.52
N LEU A 220 2.22 4.82 -1.31
CA LEU A 220 2.12 6.26 -1.03
C LEU A 220 3.30 7.08 -1.61
N GLY A 221 4.36 6.42 -2.11
CA GLY A 221 5.54 7.04 -2.70
C GLY A 221 6.59 7.53 -1.69
N ILE A 222 6.41 7.24 -0.40
CA ILE A 222 7.23 7.74 0.70
C ILE A 222 8.47 6.84 0.84
N TRP A 223 9.39 6.97 -0.11
CA TRP A 223 10.50 6.04 -0.26
C TRP A 223 11.45 6.03 0.95
N GLN A 224 11.63 7.18 1.63
CA GLN A 224 12.43 7.29 2.85
C GLN A 224 11.89 6.39 3.98
N ILE A 225 10.59 6.45 4.26
CA ILE A 225 9.96 5.60 5.28
C ILE A 225 10.05 4.12 4.85
N LYS A 226 9.78 3.81 3.57
CA LYS A 226 9.85 2.43 3.06
C LYS A 226 11.18 1.76 3.40
N TRP A 227 12.31 2.32 2.97
CA TRP A 227 13.59 1.60 3.05
C TRP A 227 14.07 1.43 4.50
N GLU A 228 13.80 2.39 5.39
CA GLU A 228 14.21 2.28 6.79
C GLU A 228 13.33 1.27 7.55
N LEU A 229 12.03 1.18 7.25
CA LEU A 229 11.16 0.10 7.73
C LEU A 229 11.65 -1.28 7.22
N GLU A 230 12.03 -1.37 5.94
CA GLU A 230 12.57 -2.60 5.34
C GLU A 230 13.88 -3.05 6.02
N ASP A 231 14.90 -2.18 6.08
CA ASP A 231 16.22 -2.51 6.63
C ASP A 231 16.15 -2.83 8.14
N ARG A 232 15.35 -2.10 8.92
CA ARG A 232 15.17 -2.37 10.37
C ARG A 232 14.47 -3.69 10.64
N SER A 233 13.40 -3.98 9.91
CA SER A 233 12.72 -5.27 10.07
C SER A 233 13.59 -6.43 9.63
N PHE A 234 14.32 -6.30 8.52
CA PHE A 234 15.23 -7.33 8.05
C PHE A 234 16.35 -7.62 9.05
N ALA A 235 16.90 -6.60 9.72
CA ALA A 235 17.88 -6.76 10.80
C ALA A 235 17.36 -7.58 11.99
N LEU A 236 16.05 -7.54 12.26
CA LEU A 236 15.42 -8.31 13.34
C LEU A 236 15.03 -9.72 12.90
N LEU A 237 14.48 -9.89 11.69
CA LEU A 237 14.01 -11.20 11.23
C LEU A 237 15.16 -12.13 10.82
N ASN A 238 16.17 -11.60 10.11
CA ASN A 238 17.29 -12.35 9.55
C ASN A 238 18.64 -11.71 9.94
N PRO A 239 18.99 -11.65 11.24
CA PRO A 239 20.14 -10.90 11.74
C PRO A 239 21.47 -11.36 11.14
N ASP A 240 21.64 -12.66 10.90
CA ASP A 240 22.88 -13.20 10.32
C ASP A 240 23.09 -12.72 8.87
N LYS A 241 22.03 -12.74 8.05
CA LYS A 241 22.08 -12.24 6.66
C LYS A 241 22.21 -10.73 6.60
N TYR A 242 21.59 -9.99 7.52
CA TYR A 242 21.83 -8.56 7.67
C TYR A 242 23.31 -8.27 8.00
N GLN A 243 23.91 -9.00 8.94
CA GLN A 243 25.32 -8.84 9.30
C GLN A 243 26.28 -9.26 8.18
N GLU A 244 26.00 -10.35 7.46
CA GLU A 244 26.76 -10.79 6.29
C GLU A 244 26.85 -9.68 5.23
N ILE A 245 25.69 -9.16 4.79
CA ILE A 245 25.61 -8.11 3.77
C ILE A 245 26.22 -6.80 4.30
N SER A 246 25.98 -6.42 5.55
CA SER A 246 26.50 -5.20 6.16
C SER A 246 28.04 -5.20 6.30
N ARG A 247 28.64 -6.33 6.75
CA ARG A 247 30.10 -6.46 6.85
C ARG A 247 30.78 -6.40 5.49
N ALA A 248 30.23 -7.08 4.49
CA ALA A 248 30.78 -7.09 3.14
C ALA A 248 30.58 -5.73 2.41
N LEU A 249 29.50 -5.00 2.70
CA LEU A 249 29.31 -3.60 2.28
C LEU A 249 30.35 -2.66 2.90
N ALA A 250 30.67 -2.84 4.19
CA ALA A 250 31.66 -2.03 4.90
C ALA A 250 33.08 -2.27 4.37
N LEU A 251 33.47 -3.54 4.16
CA LEU A 251 34.79 -3.94 3.65
C LEU A 251 35.17 -3.31 2.30
N ARG A 252 34.18 -2.98 1.45
CA ARG A 252 34.41 -2.37 0.13
C ARG A 252 34.04 -0.89 0.05
N ARG A 253 33.66 -0.27 1.18
CA ARG A 253 33.15 1.11 1.24
C ARG A 253 34.09 2.13 0.61
N ASP A 254 35.33 2.20 1.08
CA ASP A 254 36.32 3.19 0.65
C ASP A 254 36.65 3.09 -0.84
N ALA A 255 36.77 1.86 -1.37
CA ALA A 255 37.02 1.62 -2.78
C ALA A 255 35.85 2.11 -3.64
N ARG A 256 34.62 1.76 -3.23
CA ARG A 256 33.39 2.20 -3.90
C ARG A 256 33.23 3.72 -3.86
N GLU A 257 33.47 4.36 -2.71
CA GLU A 257 33.38 5.82 -2.57
C GLU A 257 34.44 6.53 -3.43
N LYS A 258 35.68 6.02 -3.52
CA LYS A 258 36.72 6.57 -4.42
C LYS A 258 36.33 6.48 -5.90
N ILE A 259 35.63 5.42 -6.31
CA ILE A 259 35.12 5.29 -7.70
C ILE A 259 33.94 6.24 -7.93
N ILE A 260 32.97 6.28 -7.01
CA ILE A 260 31.81 7.18 -7.09
C ILE A 260 32.24 8.64 -7.20
N HIS A 261 33.15 9.12 -6.34
CA HIS A 261 33.67 10.49 -6.42
C HIS A 261 34.36 10.80 -7.76
N ARG A 262 35.03 9.81 -8.38
CA ARG A 262 35.64 9.95 -9.71
C ARG A 262 34.60 10.06 -10.83
N VAL A 263 33.52 9.28 -10.76
CA VAL A 263 32.38 9.36 -11.70
C VAL A 263 31.67 10.71 -11.54
N ILE A 264 31.33 11.10 -10.30
CA ILE A 264 30.68 12.38 -9.99
C ILE A 264 31.51 13.57 -10.48
N SER A 265 32.83 13.58 -10.22
CA SER A 265 33.73 14.65 -10.64
C SER A 265 33.77 14.79 -12.17
N ARG A 266 33.90 13.68 -12.90
CA ARG A 266 33.88 13.70 -14.38
C ARG A 266 32.53 14.13 -14.94
N LEU A 267 31.42 13.65 -14.37
CA LEU A 267 30.08 13.98 -14.85
C LEU A 267 29.75 15.46 -14.59
N ARG A 268 30.10 15.99 -13.41
CA ARG A 268 29.99 17.42 -13.10
C ARG A 268 30.78 18.28 -14.09
N GLN A 269 32.06 17.93 -14.35
CA GLN A 269 32.89 18.62 -15.34
C GLN A 269 32.36 18.57 -16.78
N ALA A 270 31.52 17.59 -17.14
CA ALA A 270 30.88 17.53 -18.45
C ALA A 270 29.60 18.37 -18.49
N LEU A 271 28.75 18.27 -17.46
CA LEU A 271 27.53 19.07 -17.33
C LEU A 271 27.84 20.58 -17.22
N ASP A 272 28.86 20.96 -16.45
CA ASP A 272 29.29 22.35 -16.28
C ASP A 272 29.78 22.99 -17.60
N LYS A 273 30.38 22.21 -18.52
CA LYS A 273 30.81 22.70 -19.85
C LYS A 273 29.65 23.07 -20.74
N GLU A 274 28.58 22.28 -20.71
CA GLU A 274 27.33 22.55 -21.42
C GLU A 274 26.41 23.53 -20.64
N GLY A 275 26.90 24.11 -19.53
CA GLY A 275 26.18 25.08 -18.71
C GLY A 275 25.12 24.50 -17.77
N ILE A 276 24.98 23.17 -17.70
CA ILE A 276 23.93 22.48 -16.95
C ILE A 276 24.32 22.36 -15.47
N LYS A 277 23.75 23.25 -14.66
CA LYS A 277 23.94 23.22 -13.19
C LYS A 277 23.16 22.05 -12.58
N ALA A 278 23.89 21.00 -12.19
CA ALA A 278 23.35 19.82 -11.54
C ALA A 278 23.97 19.58 -10.15
N ASP A 279 23.14 19.21 -9.17
CA ASP A 279 23.66 18.49 -8.00
C ASP A 279 23.82 17.00 -8.34
N ILE A 280 24.87 16.38 -7.79
CA ILE A 280 25.25 15.01 -8.11
C ILE A 280 25.73 14.31 -6.84
N THR A 281 25.03 13.24 -6.47
CA THR A 281 25.26 12.49 -5.22
C THR A 281 25.37 10.98 -5.48
N GLY A 282 26.17 10.29 -4.68
CA GLY A 282 26.23 8.82 -4.72
C GLY A 282 25.00 8.23 -4.03
N ARG A 283 24.29 7.30 -4.68
CA ARG A 283 23.12 6.64 -4.08
C ARG A 283 23.57 5.35 -3.37
N PRO A 284 23.50 5.26 -2.03
CA PRO A 284 23.69 3.97 -1.35
C PRO A 284 22.54 3.01 -1.71
N LYS A 285 22.83 1.71 -1.73
CA LYS A 285 21.85 0.64 -1.90
C LYS A 285 21.55 0.02 -0.53
N HIS A 286 20.26 -0.10 -0.21
CA HIS A 286 19.75 -0.58 1.08
C HIS A 286 19.91 -2.09 1.23
N ILE A 287 20.05 -2.55 2.47
CA ILE A 287 20.49 -3.92 2.78
C ILE A 287 19.41 -4.94 2.39
N TYR A 288 18.14 -4.68 2.71
CA TYR A 288 17.00 -5.50 2.30
C TYR A 288 16.77 -5.45 0.79
N SER A 289 17.02 -4.31 0.14
CA SER A 289 16.96 -4.20 -1.33
C SER A 289 18.04 -5.03 -2.03
N ILE A 290 19.22 -5.17 -1.43
CA ILE A 290 20.28 -6.09 -1.89
C ILE A 290 19.83 -7.55 -1.67
N TYR A 291 19.35 -7.89 -0.48
CA TYR A 291 18.86 -9.23 -0.14
C TYR A 291 17.74 -9.70 -1.10
N ARG A 292 16.70 -8.88 -1.29
CA ARG A 292 15.61 -9.11 -2.27
C ARG A 292 16.10 -9.20 -3.72
N LYS A 293 17.30 -8.72 -4.06
CA LYS A 293 17.91 -8.90 -5.39
C LYS A 293 18.74 -10.18 -5.49
N MET A 294 19.38 -10.61 -4.39
CA MET A 294 20.06 -11.91 -4.31
C MET A 294 19.06 -13.05 -4.50
N GLU A 295 18.00 -13.11 -3.67
CA GLU A 295 17.01 -14.19 -3.72
C GLU A 295 16.34 -14.30 -5.10
N ARG A 296 15.80 -13.19 -5.61
CA ARG A 296 14.99 -13.21 -6.85
C ARG A 296 15.78 -13.49 -8.13
N LYS A 297 17.10 -13.27 -8.15
CA LYS A 297 17.94 -13.58 -9.32
C LYS A 297 18.90 -14.76 -9.10
N GLY A 298 18.95 -15.35 -7.90
CA GLY A 298 19.91 -16.40 -7.55
C GLY A 298 21.38 -15.97 -7.62
N VAL A 299 21.65 -14.67 -7.60
CA VAL A 299 22.99 -14.09 -7.85
C VAL A 299 23.81 -13.96 -6.57
N SER A 300 25.13 -14.06 -6.70
CA SER A 300 26.03 -13.85 -5.56
C SER A 300 26.07 -12.38 -5.13
N LEU A 301 26.48 -12.17 -3.89
CA LEU A 301 26.63 -10.85 -3.29
C LEU A 301 27.61 -9.96 -4.09
N ASP A 302 28.69 -10.56 -4.61
CA ASP A 302 29.66 -9.91 -5.49
C ASP A 302 29.05 -9.37 -6.80
N GLN A 303 28.14 -10.13 -7.43
CA GLN A 303 27.50 -9.74 -8.69
C GLN A 303 26.56 -8.53 -8.53
N ILE A 304 26.03 -8.29 -7.33
CA ILE A 304 25.23 -7.09 -7.02
C ILE A 304 26.12 -5.90 -6.67
N TYR A 305 27.30 -6.13 -6.07
CA TYR A 305 28.21 -5.06 -5.66
C TYR A 305 28.86 -4.29 -6.81
N ASP A 306 28.97 -4.88 -7.99
CA ASP A 306 29.55 -4.20 -9.16
C ASP A 306 28.63 -3.07 -9.71
N GLN A 307 27.33 -3.08 -9.37
CA GLN A 307 26.37 -2.06 -9.78
C GLN A 307 26.43 -0.81 -8.87
N LEU A 308 27.31 0.12 -9.22
CA LEU A 308 27.35 1.47 -8.67
C LEU A 308 26.05 2.24 -8.96
N ALA A 309 25.77 3.31 -8.19
CA ALA A 309 24.62 4.19 -8.45
C ALA A 309 24.91 5.66 -8.13
N VAL A 310 24.56 6.54 -9.07
CA VAL A 310 24.71 8.00 -8.98
C VAL A 310 23.38 8.67 -9.29
N ARG A 311 23.04 9.70 -8.51
CA ARG A 311 21.84 10.53 -8.67
C ARG A 311 22.26 11.91 -9.19
N VAL A 312 21.57 12.40 -10.20
CA VAL A 312 21.76 13.71 -10.83
C VAL A 312 20.44 14.49 -10.69
N ILE A 313 20.52 15.67 -10.07
CA ILE A 313 19.37 16.54 -9.82
C ILE A 313 19.56 17.84 -10.60
N VAL A 314 18.64 18.13 -11.52
CA VAL A 314 18.68 19.29 -12.43
C VAL A 314 17.45 20.19 -12.24
N LYS A 315 17.38 21.31 -12.97
CA LYS A 315 16.29 22.28 -12.82
C LYS A 315 15.08 21.93 -13.68
N SER A 316 15.30 21.68 -14.97
CA SER A 316 14.23 21.46 -15.96
C SER A 316 14.20 20.02 -16.47
N VAL A 317 13.05 19.64 -17.06
CA VAL A 317 12.93 18.34 -17.75
C VAL A 317 13.81 18.27 -19.01
N GLY A 318 14.06 19.40 -19.68
CA GLY A 318 15.00 19.47 -20.80
C GLY A 318 16.43 19.15 -20.35
N ASP A 319 16.83 19.67 -19.19
CA ASP A 319 18.13 19.39 -18.57
C ASP A 319 18.29 17.89 -18.28
N CYS A 320 17.21 17.16 -17.94
CA CYS A 320 17.26 15.72 -17.69
C CYS A 320 17.71 14.96 -18.94
N TYR A 321 17.11 15.25 -20.11
CA TYR A 321 17.45 14.59 -21.36
C TYR A 321 18.81 15.05 -21.93
N GLN A 322 19.20 16.31 -21.71
CA GLN A 322 20.56 16.76 -22.04
C GLN A 322 21.62 16.06 -21.19
N ALA A 323 21.39 15.94 -19.88
CA ALA A 323 22.29 15.21 -18.97
C ALA A 323 22.36 13.71 -19.29
N LEU A 324 21.26 13.10 -19.78
CA LEU A 324 21.26 11.73 -20.31
C LEU A 324 22.18 11.62 -21.53
N GLY A 325 22.02 12.51 -22.52
CA GLY A 325 22.86 12.54 -23.72
C GLY A 325 24.34 12.74 -23.41
N ILE A 326 24.67 13.61 -22.46
CA ILE A 326 26.04 13.82 -21.97
C ILE A 326 26.58 12.55 -21.31
N ALA A 327 25.80 11.88 -20.45
CA ALA A 327 26.21 10.63 -19.81
C ALA A 327 26.48 9.50 -20.83
N HIS A 328 25.63 9.35 -21.86
CA HIS A 328 25.82 8.38 -22.94
C HIS A 328 26.98 8.74 -23.89
N GLY A 329 27.25 10.04 -24.08
CA GLY A 329 28.44 10.50 -24.81
C GLY A 329 29.76 10.29 -24.06
N MET A 330 29.71 10.23 -22.72
CA MET A 330 30.87 9.92 -21.87
C MET A 330 31.12 8.42 -21.71
N TRP A 331 30.07 7.61 -21.61
CA TRP A 331 30.13 6.21 -21.23
C TRP A 331 29.11 5.37 -22.02
N PRO A 332 29.52 4.24 -22.64
CA PRO A 332 28.58 3.39 -23.38
C PRO A 332 27.42 2.90 -22.52
N PRO A 333 26.15 3.09 -22.93
CA PRO A 333 25.00 2.54 -22.22
C PRO A 333 24.91 1.02 -22.40
N VAL A 334 24.39 0.34 -21.37
CA VAL A 334 24.11 -1.09 -21.40
C VAL A 334 22.76 -1.32 -22.09
N PRO A 335 22.69 -2.13 -23.18
CA PRO A 335 21.44 -2.38 -23.89
C PRO A 335 20.36 -3.00 -22.97
N GLY A 336 19.14 -2.48 -23.06
CA GLY A 336 18.01 -2.92 -22.24
C GLY A 336 17.95 -2.36 -20.82
N GLU A 337 18.99 -1.65 -20.35
CA GLU A 337 19.03 -1.01 -19.03
C GLU A 337 18.85 0.52 -19.16
N PHE A 338 17.74 0.94 -19.78
CA PHE A 338 17.28 2.32 -19.84
C PHE A 338 15.77 2.39 -19.64
N ASP A 339 15.32 3.15 -18.64
CA ASP A 339 13.91 3.44 -18.37
C ASP A 339 13.66 4.96 -18.39
N ASP A 340 12.63 5.38 -19.11
CA ASP A 340 12.10 6.74 -19.04
C ASP A 340 10.83 6.79 -18.18
N TYR A 341 11.02 6.99 -16.87
CA TYR A 341 9.92 7.25 -15.94
C TYR A 341 9.50 8.73 -15.87
N ILE A 342 10.09 9.62 -16.68
CA ILE A 342 9.56 10.99 -16.84
C ILE A 342 8.36 10.95 -17.77
N ALA A 343 8.52 10.32 -18.94
CA ALA A 343 7.46 10.06 -19.91
C ALA A 343 6.45 9.00 -19.42
N ASN A 344 6.90 8.01 -18.64
CA ASN A 344 6.06 6.92 -18.13
C ASN A 344 6.16 6.82 -16.58
N PRO A 345 5.55 7.74 -15.81
CA PRO A 345 5.61 7.72 -14.34
C PRO A 345 5.03 6.42 -13.75
N LYS A 346 5.64 5.90 -12.68
CA LYS A 346 5.12 4.72 -11.96
C LYS A 346 3.84 5.06 -11.19
N GLU A 347 3.05 4.05 -10.79
CA GLU A 347 1.88 4.20 -9.88
C GLU A 347 2.16 5.12 -8.67
N SER A 348 3.38 5.07 -8.12
CA SER A 348 3.81 5.91 -6.99
C SER A 348 4.00 7.40 -7.33
N MET A 349 3.76 7.85 -8.58
CA MET A 349 4.18 9.16 -9.14
C MET A 349 5.70 9.35 -9.17
N TYR A 350 6.47 8.25 -9.11
CA TYR A 350 7.92 8.30 -9.24
C TYR A 350 8.33 8.66 -10.67
N GLN A 351 9.10 9.74 -10.82
CA GLN A 351 9.65 10.22 -12.08
C GLN A 351 11.18 10.37 -12.02
N SER A 352 11.88 9.78 -12.98
CA SER A 352 13.33 9.88 -13.19
C SER A 352 13.69 9.16 -14.49
N LEU A 353 14.68 9.63 -15.23
CA LEU A 353 15.39 8.81 -16.20
C LEU A 353 16.31 7.87 -15.43
N HIS A 354 16.36 6.58 -15.79
CA HIS A 354 17.32 5.60 -15.26
C HIS A 354 18.13 5.05 -16.43
N THR A 355 19.45 4.97 -16.31
CA THR A 355 20.29 4.30 -17.31
C THR A 355 21.49 3.62 -16.65
N THR A 356 21.85 2.42 -17.08
CA THR A 356 23.12 1.79 -16.70
C THR A 356 24.17 2.04 -17.78
N VAL A 357 25.34 2.59 -17.42
CA VAL A 357 26.47 2.85 -18.33
C VAL A 357 27.75 2.17 -17.86
N LEU A 358 28.66 1.85 -18.78
CA LEU A 358 29.95 1.22 -18.47
C LEU A 358 31.02 2.28 -18.17
N ILE A 359 31.41 2.40 -16.90
CA ILE A 359 32.39 3.40 -16.44
C ILE A 359 33.84 2.89 -16.64
N PRO A 360 34.88 3.76 -16.52
CA PRO A 360 36.26 3.37 -16.77
C PRO A 360 36.73 2.32 -15.75
N GLY A 361 37.05 1.13 -16.26
CA GLY A 361 37.21 -0.10 -15.48
C GLY A 361 36.25 -1.22 -15.90
N GLY A 362 35.25 -0.92 -16.74
CA GLY A 362 34.28 -1.89 -17.27
C GLY A 362 33.07 -2.15 -16.37
N GLN A 363 33.02 -1.53 -15.19
CA GLN A 363 31.97 -1.73 -14.20
C GLN A 363 30.66 -0.99 -14.61
N PRO A 364 29.48 -1.55 -14.32
CA PRO A 364 28.20 -0.90 -14.57
C PRO A 364 27.87 0.17 -13.50
N CYS A 365 27.59 1.40 -13.92
CA CYS A 365 27.04 2.45 -13.06
C CYS A 365 25.64 2.83 -13.50
N GLU A 366 24.69 2.68 -12.58
CA GLU A 366 23.33 3.19 -12.67
C GLU A 366 23.36 4.72 -12.48
N ILE A 367 22.80 5.48 -13.41
CA ILE A 367 22.67 6.94 -13.36
C ILE A 367 21.18 7.28 -13.35
N GLN A 368 20.75 8.04 -12.36
CA GLN A 368 19.36 8.45 -12.16
C GLN A 368 19.22 9.95 -12.26
N ILE A 369 18.54 10.44 -13.30
CA ILE A 369 18.44 11.86 -13.64
C ILE A 369 17.00 12.33 -13.45
N ARG A 370 16.78 13.36 -12.62
CA ARG A 370 15.46 13.91 -12.31
C ARG A 370 15.53 15.40 -11.96
N THR A 371 14.40 16.11 -12.00
CA THR A 371 14.36 17.50 -11.52
C THR A 371 14.30 17.58 -10.00
N GLN A 372 14.53 18.76 -9.42
CA GLN A 372 14.30 19.01 -7.98
C GLN A 372 12.87 18.66 -7.53
N GLN A 373 11.85 19.03 -8.31
CA GLN A 373 10.45 18.70 -8.01
C GLN A 373 10.21 17.17 -8.04
N MET A 374 10.74 16.49 -9.06
CA MET A 374 10.67 15.02 -9.14
C MET A 374 11.44 14.34 -7.99
N HIS A 375 12.51 14.96 -7.48
CA HIS A 375 13.20 14.49 -6.30
C HIS A 375 12.33 14.60 -5.04
N GLU A 376 11.68 15.74 -4.83
CA GLU A 376 10.81 15.95 -3.65
C GLU A 376 9.62 15.00 -3.64
N VAL A 377 8.99 14.75 -4.79
CA VAL A 377 7.93 13.74 -4.96
C VAL A 377 8.47 12.31 -4.78
N ALA A 378 9.70 12.02 -5.19
CA ALA A 378 10.28 10.67 -5.11
C ALA A 378 10.75 10.24 -3.71
N GLU A 379 11.00 11.16 -2.77
CA GLU A 379 11.32 10.80 -1.38
C GLU A 379 10.12 10.91 -0.44
N HIS A 380 9.32 11.99 -0.55
CA HIS A 380 8.18 12.26 0.34
C HIS A 380 6.81 11.80 -0.21
N GLY A 381 6.75 11.37 -1.48
CA GLY A 381 5.55 10.81 -2.09
C GLY A 381 4.35 11.77 -2.07
N ILE A 382 3.21 11.26 -1.63
CA ILE A 382 1.95 12.01 -1.51
C ILE A 382 2.06 13.24 -0.60
N ALA A 383 2.94 13.26 0.40
CA ALA A 383 3.11 14.43 1.27
C ALA A 383 3.56 15.68 0.48
N ALA A 384 4.40 15.50 -0.55
CA ALA A 384 4.83 16.60 -1.43
C ALA A 384 3.68 17.22 -2.25
N HIS A 385 2.61 16.47 -2.56
CA HIS A 385 1.43 17.00 -3.23
C HIS A 385 0.51 17.79 -2.29
N TRP A 386 0.48 17.49 -0.98
CA TRP A 386 -0.40 18.20 -0.05
C TRP A 386 -0.06 19.69 0.06
N ARG A 387 1.26 20.02 0.07
CA ARG A 387 1.82 21.38 0.00
C ARG A 387 1.26 22.23 -1.15
N TYR A 388 0.78 21.64 -2.24
CA TYR A 388 0.20 22.38 -3.36
C TYR A 388 -1.28 22.78 -3.15
N LYS A 389 -2.04 22.05 -2.32
CA LYS A 389 -3.47 22.36 -2.06
C LYS A 389 -3.66 23.64 -1.26
N GLU A 390 -2.75 23.95 -0.34
CA GLU A 390 -2.79 25.20 0.45
C GLU A 390 -2.51 26.44 -0.42
N GLY A 391 -1.64 26.30 -1.45
CA GLY A 391 -1.27 27.42 -2.33
C GLY A 391 -2.21 27.66 -3.51
N PHE A 392 -2.82 26.61 -4.07
CA PHE A 392 -3.75 26.72 -5.21
C PHE A 392 -4.90 25.71 -5.08
N GLY A 393 -6.13 26.23 -4.94
CA GLY A 393 -7.36 25.44 -4.76
C GLY A 393 -7.84 24.65 -5.99
N ARG A 394 -6.98 23.78 -6.54
CA ARG A 394 -7.34 22.79 -7.57
C ARG A 394 -7.07 21.39 -7.06
N SER A 395 -8.07 20.51 -7.19
CA SER A 395 -7.90 19.07 -7.00
C SER A 395 -6.99 18.52 -8.09
N ASP A 396 -5.78 18.10 -7.73
CA ASP A 396 -4.91 17.32 -8.61
C ASP A 396 -5.61 15.99 -8.98
N ALA A 397 -5.89 15.83 -10.27
CA ALA A 397 -6.59 14.65 -10.78
C ALA A 397 -5.79 13.34 -10.58
N SER A 398 -4.46 13.43 -10.47
CA SER A 398 -3.62 12.27 -10.11
C SER A 398 -3.79 11.88 -8.65
N PHE A 399 -3.91 12.86 -7.75
CA PHE A 399 -4.17 12.61 -6.33
C PHE A 399 -5.55 11.98 -6.11
N GLU A 400 -6.61 12.50 -6.76
CA GLU A 400 -7.94 11.86 -6.72
C GLU A 400 -7.93 10.48 -7.40
N ALA A 401 -7.12 10.24 -8.43
CA ALA A 401 -6.98 8.90 -9.02
C ALA A 401 -6.34 7.88 -8.06
N LYS A 402 -5.37 8.29 -7.23
CA LYS A 402 -4.80 7.43 -6.17
C LYS A 402 -5.76 7.19 -5.01
N LEU A 403 -6.49 8.23 -4.59
CA LEU A 403 -7.59 8.07 -3.64
C LEU A 403 -8.69 7.17 -4.22
N ALA A 404 -8.97 7.23 -5.53
CA ALA A 404 -9.89 6.33 -6.21
C ALA A 404 -9.36 4.88 -6.31
N TRP A 405 -8.04 4.66 -6.32
CA TRP A 405 -7.47 3.31 -6.16
C TRP A 405 -7.65 2.77 -4.73
N LEU A 406 -7.38 3.59 -3.70
CA LEU A 406 -7.66 3.24 -2.30
C LEU A 406 -9.14 2.96 -2.07
N ARG A 407 -10.01 3.91 -2.48
CA ARG A 407 -11.47 3.77 -2.47
C ARG A 407 -11.93 2.57 -3.31
N GLY A 408 -11.28 2.25 -4.42
CA GLY A 408 -11.59 1.11 -5.29
C GLY A 408 -11.31 -0.25 -4.65
N LEU A 409 -10.20 -0.39 -3.91
CA LEU A 409 -9.94 -1.55 -3.04
C LEU A 409 -11.04 -1.70 -1.96
N ILE A 410 -11.64 -0.59 -1.56
CA ILE A 410 -12.68 -0.53 -0.53
C ILE A 410 -14.09 -0.67 -1.14
N GLU A 411 -14.34 -0.31 -2.40
CA GLU A 411 -15.63 -0.50 -3.08
C GLU A 411 -15.92 -1.96 -3.43
N TRP A 412 -14.90 -2.83 -3.40
CA TRP A 412 -15.07 -4.28 -3.26
C TRP A 412 -15.85 -4.69 -1.98
N ARG A 413 -16.14 -3.76 -1.06
CA ARG A 413 -16.89 -3.89 0.21
C ARG A 413 -18.13 -4.79 0.20
N ARG A 414 -18.85 -4.88 -0.92
CA ARG A 414 -20.20 -5.48 -0.98
C ARG A 414 -20.23 -6.98 -1.26
N ASP A 415 -19.23 -7.54 -1.94
CA ASP A 415 -19.28 -8.92 -2.46
C ASP A 415 -18.29 -9.90 -1.78
N LEU A 416 -17.35 -9.43 -0.94
CA LEU A 416 -16.43 -10.31 -0.18
C LEU A 416 -16.88 -10.54 1.27
N THR A 417 -17.20 -11.80 1.58
CA THR A 417 -17.41 -12.31 2.94
C THR A 417 -16.13 -12.75 3.63
N ASP A 418 -15.14 -13.27 2.89
CA ASP A 418 -13.80 -13.58 3.44
C ASP A 418 -12.87 -12.37 3.23
N ALA A 419 -11.99 -12.15 4.21
CA ALA A 419 -10.97 -11.12 4.18
C ALA A 419 -9.55 -11.69 3.97
N ARG A 420 -9.31 -13.00 4.20
CA ARG A 420 -8.02 -13.64 3.89
C ARG A 420 -7.71 -13.52 2.40
N GLU A 421 -8.68 -13.81 1.52
CA GLU A 421 -8.57 -13.58 0.07
C GLU A 421 -8.19 -12.13 -0.28
N PHE A 422 -8.69 -11.13 0.47
CA PHE A 422 -8.34 -9.73 0.25
C PHE A 422 -6.87 -9.46 0.58
N VAL A 423 -6.36 -9.95 1.72
CA VAL A 423 -4.94 -9.79 2.08
C VAL A 423 -4.02 -10.61 1.15
N GLU A 424 -4.43 -11.80 0.71
CA GLU A 424 -3.66 -12.57 -0.28
C GLU A 424 -3.65 -11.89 -1.65
N SER A 425 -4.78 -11.35 -2.12
CA SER A 425 -4.84 -10.57 -3.37
C SER A 425 -4.02 -9.28 -3.31
N LEU A 426 -3.92 -8.65 -2.13
CA LEU A 426 -2.94 -7.58 -1.92
C LEU A 426 -1.53 -8.16 -2.01
N LYS A 427 -1.18 -9.22 -1.28
CA LYS A 427 0.18 -9.78 -1.30
C LYS A 427 0.64 -10.22 -2.69
N SER A 428 -0.22 -10.83 -3.53
CA SER A 428 0.12 -11.13 -4.93
C SER A 428 0.38 -9.86 -5.74
N ASP A 429 -0.63 -8.99 -5.84
CA ASP A 429 -0.62 -7.82 -6.71
C ASP A 429 0.32 -6.69 -6.21
N VAL A 430 0.98 -6.86 -5.04
CA VAL A 430 1.92 -5.91 -4.41
C VAL A 430 3.38 -6.39 -4.42
N LEU A 431 3.66 -7.70 -4.48
CA LEU A 431 5.02 -8.24 -4.34
C LEU A 431 5.71 -8.61 -5.66
N GLU A 432 4.94 -8.81 -6.74
CA GLU A 432 5.44 -9.21 -8.06
C GLU A 432 6.00 -8.03 -8.88
N GLU A 433 6.94 -8.32 -9.78
CA GLU A 433 7.36 -7.35 -10.80
C GLU A 433 6.23 -7.15 -11.82
N GLN A 434 6.15 -5.98 -12.45
CA GLN A 434 5.03 -5.63 -13.34
C GLN A 434 5.49 -5.31 -14.77
N VAL A 435 4.64 -5.67 -15.73
CA VAL A 435 4.76 -5.33 -17.15
C VAL A 435 3.83 -4.16 -17.51
N TYR A 436 4.35 -3.25 -18.33
CA TYR A 436 3.65 -2.05 -18.77
C TYR A 436 3.18 -2.25 -20.21
N VAL A 437 1.87 -2.38 -20.42
CA VAL A 437 1.28 -2.62 -21.75
C VAL A 437 0.40 -1.46 -22.21
N PHE A 438 0.49 -1.15 -23.50
CA PHE A 438 -0.25 -0.05 -24.11
C PHE A 438 -1.56 -0.53 -24.71
N THR A 439 -2.64 0.21 -24.48
CA THR A 439 -3.84 0.13 -25.33
C THR A 439 -3.56 0.74 -26.71
N PRO A 440 -4.35 0.43 -27.76
CA PRO A 440 -4.18 1.03 -29.10
C PRO A 440 -4.50 2.54 -29.15
N LYS A 441 -4.86 3.15 -28.03
CA LYS A 441 -5.07 4.59 -27.84
C LYS A 441 -3.96 5.25 -27.02
N GLY A 442 -2.85 4.55 -26.75
CA GLY A 442 -1.70 5.07 -25.99
C GLY A 442 -1.87 5.10 -24.47
N LYS A 443 -3.05 4.76 -23.91
CA LYS A 443 -3.20 4.60 -22.45
C LYS A 443 -2.42 3.36 -22.01
N ILE A 444 -1.52 3.52 -21.04
CA ILE A 444 -0.78 2.45 -20.35
C ILE A 444 -1.71 1.71 -19.37
N ILE A 445 -1.49 0.41 -19.21
CA ILE A 445 -2.13 -0.43 -18.19
C ILE A 445 -1.07 -1.33 -17.56
N ASP A 446 -1.00 -1.29 -16.23
CA ASP A 446 -0.01 -2.03 -15.44
C ASP A 446 -0.59 -3.37 -14.97
N LEU A 447 0.20 -4.44 -15.13
CA LEU A 447 -0.16 -5.84 -14.85
C LEU A 447 1.04 -6.58 -14.24
N PRO A 448 0.83 -7.62 -13.39
CA PRO A 448 1.92 -8.50 -12.95
C PRO A 448 2.64 -9.22 -14.09
N VAL A 449 3.94 -9.50 -13.94
CA VAL A 449 4.74 -10.28 -14.90
C VAL A 449 4.10 -11.63 -15.20
N GLY A 450 4.08 -12.01 -16.48
CA GLY A 450 3.43 -13.25 -16.94
C GLY A 450 1.92 -13.14 -17.14
N SER A 451 1.30 -11.98 -16.87
CA SER A 451 -0.11 -11.72 -17.18
C SER A 451 -0.42 -11.86 -18.68
N THR A 452 -1.67 -12.21 -18.96
CA THR A 452 -2.13 -12.58 -20.31
C THR A 452 -3.07 -11.52 -20.93
N PRO A 453 -3.37 -11.59 -22.24
CA PRO A 453 -4.40 -10.75 -22.85
C PRO A 453 -5.78 -10.86 -22.20
N VAL A 454 -6.10 -11.96 -21.50
CA VAL A 454 -7.34 -12.10 -20.72
C VAL A 454 -7.27 -11.27 -19.44
N ASP A 455 -6.15 -11.29 -18.71
CA ASP A 455 -5.92 -10.41 -17.55
C ASP A 455 -6.05 -8.93 -17.95
N PHE A 456 -5.42 -8.53 -19.06
CA PHE A 456 -5.54 -7.19 -19.65
C PHE A 456 -7.00 -6.83 -20.01
N ALA A 457 -7.77 -7.77 -20.56
CA ALA A 457 -9.17 -7.54 -20.90
C ALA A 457 -10.04 -7.27 -19.66
N PHE A 458 -9.88 -8.05 -18.58
CA PHE A 458 -10.58 -7.80 -17.32
C PHE A 458 -10.08 -6.52 -16.62
N ARG A 459 -8.79 -6.19 -16.72
CA ARG A 459 -8.18 -4.95 -16.19
C ARG A 459 -8.68 -3.69 -16.90
N ILE A 460 -9.06 -3.77 -18.18
CA ILE A 460 -9.78 -2.69 -18.90
C ILE A 460 -11.19 -2.53 -18.35
N HIS A 461 -11.98 -3.61 -18.39
CA HIS A 461 -13.36 -3.64 -17.89
C HIS A 461 -13.86 -5.09 -17.81
N SER A 462 -14.64 -5.43 -16.78
CA SER A 462 -15.21 -6.78 -16.62
C SER A 462 -15.96 -7.26 -17.86
N GLU A 463 -16.78 -6.39 -18.47
CA GLU A 463 -17.52 -6.70 -19.69
C GLU A 463 -16.65 -6.81 -20.97
N VAL A 464 -15.43 -6.26 -20.96
CA VAL A 464 -14.45 -6.47 -22.04
C VAL A 464 -13.79 -7.85 -21.88
N GLY A 465 -13.49 -8.26 -20.65
CA GLY A 465 -13.09 -9.63 -20.31
C GLY A 465 -14.16 -10.67 -20.69
N ASN A 466 -15.41 -10.47 -20.25
CA ASN A 466 -16.55 -11.35 -20.55
C ASN A 466 -16.81 -11.56 -22.06
N ARG A 467 -16.47 -10.55 -22.88
CA ARG A 467 -16.70 -10.56 -24.34
C ARG A 467 -15.46 -10.87 -25.17
N CYS A 468 -14.32 -11.10 -24.53
CA CYS A 468 -13.05 -11.40 -25.18
C CYS A 468 -13.15 -12.72 -25.99
N VAL A 469 -12.73 -12.68 -27.25
CA VAL A 469 -12.66 -13.87 -28.14
C VAL A 469 -11.28 -14.08 -28.75
N GLY A 470 -10.33 -13.18 -28.46
CA GLY A 470 -8.97 -13.20 -29.00
C GLY A 470 -8.26 -11.88 -28.72
N ALA A 471 -6.97 -11.84 -29.01
CA ALA A 471 -6.17 -10.64 -28.85
C ALA A 471 -5.19 -10.45 -30.01
N LYS A 472 -4.80 -9.19 -30.21
CA LYS A 472 -3.60 -8.84 -30.94
C LYS A 472 -2.60 -8.18 -30.02
N VAL A 473 -1.32 -8.46 -30.24
CA VAL A 473 -0.19 -7.79 -29.60
C VAL A 473 0.72 -7.28 -30.71
N ASN A 474 1.08 -5.99 -30.66
CA ASN A 474 1.82 -5.29 -31.71
C ASN A 474 1.21 -5.51 -33.12
N ASN A 475 -0.14 -5.44 -33.19
CA ASN A 475 -1.01 -5.71 -34.35
C ASN A 475 -0.94 -7.13 -34.95
N ARG A 476 -0.20 -8.07 -34.34
CA ARG A 476 -0.18 -9.50 -34.70
C ARG A 476 -1.16 -10.27 -33.82
N LEU A 477 -1.85 -11.28 -34.37
CA LEU A 477 -2.70 -12.16 -33.56
C LEU A 477 -1.84 -13.03 -32.63
N VAL A 478 -2.27 -13.17 -31.37
CA VAL A 478 -1.64 -14.04 -30.37
C VAL A 478 -2.69 -14.94 -29.72
N PRO A 479 -2.32 -16.11 -29.17
CA PRO A 479 -3.24 -16.90 -28.36
C PRO A 479 -3.50 -16.21 -27.01
N LEU A 480 -4.59 -16.60 -26.33
CA LEU A 480 -5.06 -15.91 -25.11
C LEU A 480 -4.23 -16.21 -23.86
N ASP A 481 -3.37 -17.22 -23.89
CA ASP A 481 -2.41 -17.63 -22.87
C ASP A 481 -1.00 -17.03 -23.07
N TYR A 482 -0.81 -16.21 -24.11
CA TYR A 482 0.44 -15.49 -24.37
C TYR A 482 0.82 -14.59 -23.17
N GLN A 483 2.08 -14.67 -22.71
CA GLN A 483 2.58 -13.81 -21.64
C GLN A 483 3.01 -12.46 -22.20
N LEU A 484 2.36 -11.40 -21.73
CA LEU A 484 2.57 -10.02 -22.17
C LEU A 484 3.94 -9.47 -21.73
N GLN A 485 4.59 -8.70 -22.60
CA GLN A 485 5.88 -8.07 -22.32
C GLN A 485 5.74 -6.54 -22.15
N SER A 486 6.66 -5.93 -21.40
CA SER A 486 6.71 -4.47 -21.26
C SER A 486 6.97 -3.79 -22.60
N GLY A 487 6.20 -2.74 -22.89
CA GLY A 487 6.30 -1.96 -24.13
C GLY A 487 5.32 -2.36 -25.23
N GLU A 488 4.59 -3.48 -25.08
CA GLU A 488 3.74 -4.00 -26.15
C GLU A 488 2.37 -3.33 -26.25
N ILE A 489 1.85 -3.18 -27.48
CA ILE A 489 0.51 -2.63 -27.76
C ILE A 489 -0.50 -3.78 -27.86
N VAL A 490 -1.38 -3.90 -26.88
CA VAL A 490 -2.36 -4.98 -26.75
C VAL A 490 -3.77 -4.51 -27.16
N GLN A 491 -4.38 -5.19 -28.13
CA GLN A 491 -5.75 -4.97 -28.58
C GLN A 491 -6.61 -6.21 -28.30
N VAL A 492 -7.54 -6.09 -27.36
CA VAL A 492 -8.57 -7.12 -27.12
C VAL A 492 -9.57 -7.12 -28.26
N MET A 493 -9.92 -8.30 -28.77
CA MET A 493 -11.01 -8.48 -29.73
C MET A 493 -12.25 -8.98 -28.99
N THR A 494 -13.33 -8.19 -29.05
CA THR A 494 -14.59 -8.49 -28.36
C THR A 494 -15.75 -8.70 -29.33
N THR A 495 -16.67 -9.60 -29.02
CA THR A 495 -17.92 -9.79 -29.79
C THR A 495 -19.17 -9.40 -28.99
N LYS A 496 -20.26 -9.06 -29.68
CA LYS A 496 -21.57 -8.78 -29.05
C LYS A 496 -22.31 -10.06 -28.62
N ASN A 497 -22.05 -11.18 -29.31
CA ASN A 497 -22.72 -12.47 -29.08
C ASN A 497 -21.79 -13.44 -28.33
N ALA A 498 -21.08 -12.95 -27.32
CA ALA A 498 -20.15 -13.77 -26.54
C ALA A 498 -20.92 -14.73 -25.63
N ARG A 499 -20.43 -15.96 -25.48
CA ARG A 499 -20.97 -16.96 -24.54
C ARG A 499 -20.46 -16.75 -23.09
N GLY A 500 -19.75 -15.65 -22.82
CA GLY A 500 -19.00 -15.42 -21.60
C GLY A 500 -17.53 -15.87 -21.71
N PRO A 501 -16.77 -15.81 -20.59
CA PRO A 501 -15.42 -16.36 -20.50
C PRO A 501 -15.41 -17.89 -20.68
N SER A 502 -14.26 -18.49 -21.00
CA SER A 502 -14.08 -19.95 -20.90
C SER A 502 -13.64 -20.36 -19.49
N ARG A 503 -14.04 -21.57 -19.06
CA ARG A 503 -13.51 -22.22 -17.84
C ARG A 503 -12.01 -22.49 -17.96
N ASP A 504 -11.51 -22.76 -19.17
CA ASP A 504 -10.09 -23.04 -19.42
C ASP A 504 -9.17 -21.88 -19.03
N TRP A 505 -9.67 -20.63 -19.06
CA TRP A 505 -8.90 -19.43 -18.73
C TRP A 505 -8.37 -19.45 -17.30
N LEU A 506 -9.07 -20.11 -16.36
CA LEU A 506 -8.65 -20.25 -14.96
C LEU A 506 -7.27 -20.91 -14.81
N ASN A 507 -6.84 -21.70 -15.80
CA ASN A 507 -5.54 -22.37 -15.83
C ASN A 507 -4.37 -21.44 -16.18
N PHE A 508 -4.61 -20.29 -16.82
CA PHE A 508 -3.56 -19.43 -17.35
C PHE A 508 -3.65 -17.94 -17.00
N VAL A 509 -4.82 -17.41 -16.60
CA VAL A 509 -4.87 -16.03 -16.06
C VAL A 509 -4.01 -15.93 -14.81
N GLN A 510 -3.19 -14.90 -14.68
CA GLN A 510 -2.37 -14.73 -13.48
C GLN A 510 -3.15 -13.96 -12.40
N THR A 511 -3.82 -12.88 -12.78
CA THR A 511 -4.37 -11.92 -11.82
C THR A 511 -5.49 -12.53 -10.97
N SER A 512 -5.40 -12.24 -9.67
CA SER A 512 -6.43 -12.52 -8.66
C SER A 512 -7.80 -12.01 -9.12
N GLY A 513 -7.84 -10.78 -9.64
CA GLY A 513 -9.03 -10.12 -10.19
C GLY A 513 -9.69 -10.86 -11.36
N ALA A 514 -8.94 -11.28 -12.38
CA ALA A 514 -9.51 -12.00 -13.53
C ALA A 514 -10.00 -13.40 -13.11
N ARG A 515 -9.20 -14.15 -12.35
CA ARG A 515 -9.56 -15.48 -11.84
C ARG A 515 -10.87 -15.43 -11.03
N ASN A 516 -11.01 -14.45 -10.15
CA ASN A 516 -12.20 -14.29 -9.31
C ASN A 516 -13.41 -13.75 -10.09
N HIS A 517 -13.22 -12.95 -11.14
CA HIS A 517 -14.31 -12.57 -12.07
C HIS A 517 -14.85 -13.78 -12.85
N ILE A 518 -13.96 -14.65 -13.36
CA ILE A 518 -14.34 -15.84 -14.12
C ILE A 518 -15.08 -16.84 -13.22
N ARG A 519 -14.57 -17.11 -12.01
CA ARG A 519 -15.30 -17.90 -10.99
C ARG A 519 -16.68 -17.32 -10.68
N ARG A 520 -16.78 -16.01 -10.44
CA ARG A 520 -18.05 -15.33 -10.13
C ARG A 520 -19.05 -15.40 -11.30
N TYR A 521 -18.58 -15.44 -12.55
CA TYR A 521 -19.43 -15.66 -13.72
C TYR A 521 -20.05 -17.06 -13.69
N PHE A 522 -19.25 -18.12 -13.54
CA PHE A 522 -19.78 -19.50 -13.49
C PHE A 522 -20.60 -19.79 -12.24
N LYS A 523 -20.26 -19.20 -11.09
CA LYS A 523 -21.05 -19.29 -9.84
C LYS A 523 -22.41 -18.58 -9.90
N ARG A 524 -22.67 -17.76 -10.93
CA ARG A 524 -23.97 -17.16 -11.25
C ARG A 524 -24.72 -17.91 -12.37
N LEU A 525 -24.09 -18.89 -13.02
CA LEU A 525 -24.74 -19.81 -13.94
C LEU A 525 -25.62 -20.82 -13.18
N ARG A 526 -26.52 -21.52 -13.86
CA ARG A 526 -27.38 -22.52 -13.19
C ARG A 526 -26.53 -23.64 -12.59
N ARG A 527 -26.92 -24.14 -11.41
CA ARG A 527 -26.22 -25.23 -10.71
C ARG A 527 -26.10 -26.46 -11.63
N ASP A 528 -27.19 -26.84 -12.27
CA ASP A 528 -27.29 -27.95 -13.21
C ASP A 528 -26.31 -27.83 -14.40
N GLU A 529 -26.07 -26.60 -14.90
CA GLU A 529 -25.11 -26.32 -15.99
C GLU A 529 -23.64 -26.38 -15.50
N ASN A 530 -23.40 -26.14 -14.21
CA ASN A 530 -22.09 -26.36 -13.59
C ASN A 530 -21.86 -27.85 -13.30
N GLU A 531 -22.87 -28.58 -12.82
CA GLU A 531 -22.76 -30.02 -12.55
C GLU A 531 -22.48 -30.82 -13.83
N ALA A 532 -23.23 -30.55 -14.92
CA ALA A 532 -22.95 -31.19 -16.21
C ALA A 532 -21.52 -30.88 -16.73
N ALA A 533 -21.11 -29.61 -16.70
CA ALA A 533 -19.78 -29.21 -17.21
C ALA A 533 -18.62 -29.66 -16.31
N GLY A 534 -18.82 -29.72 -14.99
CA GLY A 534 -17.82 -30.19 -14.04
C GLY A 534 -17.56 -31.68 -14.16
N ARG A 535 -18.62 -32.47 -14.42
CA ARG A 535 -18.51 -33.88 -14.77
C ARG A 535 -17.69 -34.09 -16.05
N ASP A 536 -18.04 -33.39 -17.14
CA ASP A 536 -17.31 -33.49 -18.42
C ASP A 536 -15.81 -33.17 -18.27
N LEU A 537 -15.47 -32.14 -17.49
CA LEU A 537 -14.10 -31.74 -17.21
C LEU A 537 -13.32 -32.82 -16.42
N LEU A 538 -13.94 -33.41 -15.40
CA LEU A 538 -13.32 -34.47 -14.60
C LEU A 538 -13.17 -35.77 -15.41
N GLU A 539 -14.21 -36.20 -16.13
CA GLU A 539 -14.15 -37.37 -17.01
C GLU A 539 -13.05 -37.21 -18.08
N LYS A 540 -12.87 -36.00 -18.64
CA LYS A 540 -11.83 -35.72 -19.63
C LYS A 540 -10.42 -35.81 -19.06
N GLU A 541 -10.17 -35.29 -17.86
CA GLU A 541 -8.86 -35.38 -17.20
C GLU A 541 -8.52 -36.80 -16.74
N LEU A 542 -9.51 -37.55 -16.21
CA LEU A 542 -9.33 -38.97 -15.87
C LEU A 542 -8.99 -39.80 -17.11
N LYS A 543 -9.72 -39.61 -18.23
CA LYS A 543 -9.45 -40.26 -19.52
C LYS A 543 -8.07 -39.86 -20.08
N ARG A 544 -7.64 -38.60 -19.92
CA ARG A 544 -6.29 -38.12 -20.33
C ARG A 544 -5.15 -38.84 -19.60
N LEU A 545 -5.40 -39.32 -18.38
CA LEU A 545 -4.42 -40.03 -17.54
C LEU A 545 -4.65 -41.56 -17.50
N GLY A 546 -5.62 -42.09 -18.27
CA GLY A 546 -5.94 -43.52 -18.30
C GLY A 546 -6.57 -44.06 -17.01
N MET A 547 -7.10 -43.19 -16.16
CA MET A 547 -7.60 -43.55 -14.82
C MET A 547 -9.10 -43.83 -14.83
N SER A 548 -9.52 -44.84 -14.07
CA SER A 548 -10.93 -45.21 -13.85
C SER A 548 -11.17 -45.42 -12.35
N ILE A 549 -11.68 -44.38 -11.68
CA ILE A 549 -11.94 -44.33 -10.24
C ILE A 549 -13.39 -43.85 -10.05
N ALA A 550 -14.07 -44.32 -9.00
CA ALA A 550 -15.45 -43.94 -8.72
C ALA A 550 -15.53 -42.46 -8.30
N PHE A 551 -16.61 -41.75 -8.67
CA PHE A 551 -16.72 -40.32 -8.35
C PHE A 551 -16.97 -40.09 -6.84
N GLU A 552 -17.49 -41.12 -6.17
CA GLU A 552 -17.67 -41.26 -4.72
C GLU A 552 -16.33 -41.12 -3.98
N ASP A 553 -15.32 -41.90 -4.39
CA ASP A 553 -13.96 -41.86 -3.80
C ASP A 553 -13.32 -40.47 -3.99
N ILE A 554 -13.52 -39.89 -5.18
CA ILE A 554 -13.02 -38.56 -5.55
C ILE A 554 -13.70 -37.46 -4.72
N ALA A 555 -15.01 -37.57 -4.46
CA ALA A 555 -15.74 -36.64 -3.59
C ALA A 555 -15.24 -36.73 -2.14
N GLN A 556 -14.99 -37.94 -1.64
CA GLN A 556 -14.43 -38.15 -0.30
C GLN A 556 -13.02 -37.56 -0.16
N LEU A 557 -12.15 -37.75 -1.16
CA LEU A 557 -10.80 -37.14 -1.21
C LEU A 557 -10.83 -35.62 -1.39
N ALA A 558 -11.87 -35.07 -2.01
CA ALA A 558 -12.13 -33.63 -2.08
C ALA A 558 -12.67 -33.05 -0.76
N GLY A 559 -13.13 -33.89 0.18
CA GLY A 559 -13.82 -33.45 1.41
C GLY A 559 -15.27 -32.98 1.17
N VAL A 560 -15.87 -33.38 0.06
CA VAL A 560 -17.20 -32.94 -0.39
C VAL A 560 -18.25 -34.01 -0.06
N ARG A 561 -19.48 -33.59 0.27
CA ARG A 561 -20.54 -34.48 0.81
C ARG A 561 -21.35 -35.24 -0.24
N THR A 562 -21.40 -34.75 -1.47
CA THR A 562 -22.18 -35.34 -2.58
C THR A 562 -21.38 -35.26 -3.88
N ILE A 563 -21.74 -36.09 -4.86
CA ILE A 563 -21.09 -36.10 -6.18
C ILE A 563 -21.54 -34.86 -6.99
N GLU A 564 -22.78 -34.45 -6.76
CA GLU A 564 -23.41 -33.25 -7.30
C GLU A 564 -22.67 -31.99 -6.83
N ASP A 565 -22.37 -31.86 -5.52
CA ASP A 565 -21.54 -30.77 -5.01
C ASP A 565 -20.11 -30.82 -5.55
N LEU A 566 -19.53 -32.02 -5.75
CA LEU A 566 -18.20 -32.16 -6.37
C LEU A 566 -18.20 -31.60 -7.80
N PHE A 567 -19.16 -32.04 -8.63
CA PHE A 567 -19.29 -31.57 -10.00
C PHE A 567 -19.64 -30.08 -10.06
N ALA A 568 -20.51 -29.57 -9.18
CA ALA A 568 -20.83 -28.15 -9.08
C ALA A 568 -19.59 -27.29 -8.76
N ASN A 569 -18.75 -27.75 -7.83
CA ASN A 569 -17.51 -27.06 -7.43
C ASN A 569 -16.41 -27.10 -8.52
N ILE A 570 -16.38 -28.15 -9.34
CA ILE A 570 -15.50 -28.21 -10.52
C ILE A 570 -16.05 -27.32 -11.64
N GLY A 571 -17.37 -27.31 -11.85
CA GLY A 571 -18.05 -26.49 -12.86
C GLY A 571 -18.02 -24.98 -12.55
N SER A 572 -18.06 -24.59 -11.27
CA SER A 572 -17.90 -23.19 -10.86
C SER A 572 -16.44 -22.70 -10.95
N GLY A 573 -15.46 -23.62 -11.00
CA GLY A 573 -14.05 -23.32 -10.91
C GLY A 573 -13.55 -23.07 -9.48
N ASP A 574 -14.34 -23.40 -8.46
CA ASP A 574 -13.89 -23.38 -7.06
C ASP A 574 -12.81 -24.45 -6.83
N ILE A 575 -12.92 -25.63 -7.46
CA ILE A 575 -11.92 -26.72 -7.47
C ILE A 575 -11.47 -27.05 -8.90
N THR A 576 -10.17 -27.06 -9.18
CA THR A 576 -9.64 -27.44 -10.51
C THR A 576 -9.49 -28.96 -10.62
N ALA A 577 -10.14 -29.60 -11.61
CA ALA A 577 -10.06 -31.05 -11.83
C ALA A 577 -8.62 -31.59 -11.91
N ARG A 578 -7.72 -30.87 -12.60
CA ARG A 578 -6.28 -31.21 -12.69
C ARG A 578 -5.61 -31.33 -11.32
N THR A 579 -5.85 -30.39 -10.42
CA THR A 579 -5.29 -30.40 -9.05
C THR A 579 -5.84 -31.56 -8.24
N LEU A 580 -7.12 -31.89 -8.42
CA LEU A 580 -7.75 -33.02 -7.74
C LEU A 580 -7.17 -34.36 -8.21
N VAL A 581 -7.01 -34.56 -9.52
CA VAL A 581 -6.40 -35.80 -10.05
C VAL A 581 -4.91 -35.88 -9.73
N GLN A 582 -4.17 -34.76 -9.67
CA GLN A 582 -2.79 -34.76 -9.17
C GLN A 582 -2.70 -35.22 -7.70
N ARG A 583 -3.72 -34.93 -6.87
CA ARG A 583 -3.82 -35.40 -5.47
C ARG A 583 -4.30 -36.86 -5.34
N ILE A 584 -4.71 -37.49 -6.44
CA ILE A 584 -5.09 -38.91 -6.52
C ILE A 584 -3.91 -39.77 -7.06
N VAL A 585 -2.97 -39.14 -7.76
CA VAL A 585 -1.76 -39.76 -8.34
C VAL A 585 -0.54 -39.67 -7.40
N ALA A 586 -0.62 -38.86 -6.34
CA ALA A 586 0.44 -38.63 -5.34
C ALA A 586 0.09 -39.24 -3.98
#